data_AF-A0A924S7Z8-F1
#
_entry.id   AF-A0A924S7Z8-F1
#
_cell.length_a   1.000
_cell.length_b   1.000
_cell.length_c   1.000
_cell.angle_alpha   90.00
_cell.angle_beta   90.00
_cell.angle_gamma   90.00
#
_symmetry.space_group_name_H-M   'P 1'
#
loop_
_entity.id
_entity.type
_entity.pdbx_description
1 polymer ?
#
loop_
_entity_poly.entity_id
_entity_poly.type
_entity_poly.pdbx_seq_one_letter_code
_entity_poly.pdbx_strand_id
1 'polypeptide(L)'
;AINVLKSISRTMPGCQTQEEREVVKMARQTMSAYANMEELIRIGAYRAGADPVIDRAIRLNPAVEAFLGQDKDEATSLDDSFGYLAHILQSDAA
;
A
#
# COMPACT_ATOMS: atom_id res chain seq x y z
N ALA A 1 15.18 1.75 6.48
CA ALA A 1 14.13 2.30 5.59
C ALA A 1 14.22 1.61 4.23
N ILE A 2 13.08 1.18 3.67
CA ILE A 2 12.98 0.44 2.39
C ILE A 2 12.15 1.27 1.41
N ASN A 3 12.61 1.43 0.17
CA ASN A 3 11.79 2.00 -0.89
C ASN A 3 11.07 0.88 -1.65
N VAL A 4 9.81 0.62 -1.31
CA VAL A 4 9.02 -0.49 -1.86
C VAL A 4 8.81 -0.36 -3.38
N LEU A 5 8.48 0.85 -3.86
CA LEU A 5 8.21 1.09 -5.29
C LEU A 5 9.46 0.89 -6.16
N LYS A 6 10.66 1.12 -5.60
CA LYS A 6 11.95 0.85 -6.27
C LYS A 6 12.53 -0.54 -5.98
N SER A 7 11.90 -1.32 -5.10
CA SER A 7 12.34 -2.66 -4.74
C SER A 7 11.56 -3.73 -5.51
N ILE A 8 12.26 -4.78 -5.93
CA ILE A 8 11.70 -5.93 -6.65
C ILE A 8 12.34 -7.24 -6.15
N SER A 9 11.51 -8.26 -5.96
CA SER A 9 11.96 -9.64 -5.81
C SER A 9 11.66 -10.42 -7.08
N ARG A 10 12.70 -10.96 -7.73
CA ARG A 10 12.57 -11.68 -9.01
C ARG A 10 11.98 -13.09 -8.84
N THR A 11 12.07 -13.67 -7.64
CA THR A 11 11.53 -14.99 -7.33
C THR A 11 10.07 -14.95 -6.89
N MET A 12 9.61 -13.79 -6.41
CA MET A 12 8.30 -13.58 -5.83
C MET A 12 7.11 -14.06 -6.70
N PRO A 13 7.11 -13.92 -8.04
CA PRO A 13 6.05 -14.48 -8.89
C PRO A 13 5.86 -16.00 -8.77
N GLY A 14 6.89 -16.74 -8.34
CA GLY A 14 6.83 -18.19 -8.11
C GLY A 14 6.64 -18.59 -6.64
N CYS A 15 6.51 -17.61 -5.73
CA CYS A 15 6.39 -17.84 -4.29
C CYS A 15 5.02 -17.42 -3.72
N GLN A 16 4.17 -16.80 -4.52
CA GLN A 16 2.87 -16.29 -4.08
C GLN A 16 1.72 -17.13 -4.63
N THR A 17 0.69 -17.26 -3.81
CA THR A 17 -0.65 -17.64 -4.26
C THR A 17 -1.26 -16.55 -5.14
N GLN A 18 -2.36 -16.87 -5.83
CA GLN A 18 -3.03 -15.91 -6.68
C GLN A 18 -3.63 -14.75 -5.86
N GLU A 19 -4.14 -15.04 -4.68
CA GLU A 19 -4.74 -14.11 -3.74
C GLU A 19 -3.69 -13.12 -3.21
N GLU A 20 -2.56 -13.62 -2.72
CA GLU A 20 -1.43 -12.81 -2.25
C GLU A 20 -0.90 -11.88 -3.36
N ARG A 21 -0.84 -12.39 -4.59
CA ARG A 21 -0.39 -11.62 -5.74
C ARG A 21 -1.30 -10.43 -6.02
N GLU A 22 -2.62 -10.62 -5.94
CA GLU A 22 -3.56 -9.51 -6.13
C GLU A 22 -3.49 -8.50 -4.98
N VAL A 23 -3.30 -8.96 -3.73
CA VAL A 23 -3.06 -8.07 -2.58
C VAL A 23 -1.82 -7.19 -2.81
N VAL A 24 -0.68 -7.78 -3.20
CA VAL A 24 0.54 -7.00 -3.46
C VAL A 24 0.36 -6.05 -4.64
N LYS A 25 -0.32 -6.48 -5.70
CA LYS A 25 -0.61 -5.63 -6.86
C LYS A 25 -1.45 -4.41 -6.47
N MET A 26 -2.52 -4.61 -5.70
CA MET A 26 -3.38 -3.53 -5.20
C MET A 26 -2.62 -2.57 -4.27
N ALA A 27 -1.76 -3.10 -3.39
CA ALA A 27 -0.88 -2.29 -2.54
C ALA A 27 0.03 -1.39 -3.37
N ARG A 28 0.75 -1.97 -4.35
CA ARG A 28 1.67 -1.20 -5.20
C ARG A 28 0.94 -0.16 -6.04
N GLN A 29 -0.26 -0.46 -6.54
CA GLN A 29 -1.10 0.50 -7.27
C GLN A 29 -1.50 1.67 -6.37
N THR A 30 -1.93 1.39 -5.14
CA THR A 30 -2.32 2.40 -4.14
C THR A 30 -1.13 3.30 -3.79
N MET A 31 0.03 2.71 -3.48
CA MET A 31 1.27 3.46 -3.20
C MET A 31 1.71 4.31 -4.40
N SER A 32 1.63 3.77 -5.62
CA SER A 32 2.03 4.49 -6.84
C SER A 32 1.11 5.68 -7.11
N ALA A 33 -0.21 5.50 -6.93
CA ALA A 33 -1.19 6.56 -7.09
C ALA A 33 -0.93 7.72 -6.12
N TYR A 34 -0.67 7.41 -4.84
CA TYR A 34 -0.30 8.43 -3.86
C TYR A 34 1.02 9.13 -4.23
N ALA A 35 2.08 8.36 -4.49
CA ALA A 35 3.41 8.90 -4.79
C ALA A 35 3.42 9.83 -6.01
N ASN A 36 2.64 9.52 -7.06
CA ASN A 36 2.51 10.36 -8.25
C ASN A 36 1.85 11.72 -7.97
N MET A 37 1.03 11.80 -6.92
CA MET A 37 0.26 12.99 -6.55
C MET A 37 0.76 13.66 -5.27
N GLU A 38 1.77 13.09 -4.60
CA GLU A 38 2.23 13.47 -3.28
C GLU A 38 2.57 14.96 -3.20
N GLU A 39 3.27 15.50 -4.21
CA GLU A 39 3.61 16.93 -4.25
C GLU A 39 2.36 17.81 -4.25
N LEU A 40 1.40 17.50 -5.13
CA LEU A 40 0.16 18.25 -5.27
C LEU A 40 -0.70 18.18 -4.02
N ILE A 41 -0.73 17.02 -3.37
CA ILE A 41 -1.40 16.82 -2.07
C ILE A 41 -0.70 17.68 -1.01
N ARG A 42 0.64 17.63 -0.93
CA ARG A 42 1.44 18.31 0.09
C ARG A 42 1.32 19.83 0.03
N ILE A 43 1.25 20.42 -1.17
CA ILE A 43 1.06 21.87 -1.34
C ILE A 43 -0.41 22.29 -1.31
N GLY A 44 -1.35 21.36 -1.11
CA GLY A 44 -2.80 21.63 -1.07
C GLY A 44 -3.42 21.93 -2.43
N ALA A 45 -2.76 21.59 -3.54
CA ALA A 45 -3.25 21.80 -4.90
C ALA A 45 -4.18 20.66 -5.39
N TYR A 46 -4.19 19.51 -4.73
CA TYR A 46 -5.13 18.43 -5.01
C TYR A 46 -6.50 18.71 -4.38
N ARG A 47 -7.57 18.60 -5.18
CA ARG A 47 -8.95 18.75 -4.71
C ARG A 47 -9.59 17.39 -4.49
N ALA A 48 -10.10 17.14 -3.30
CA ALA A 48 -10.85 15.93 -2.99
C ALA A 48 -12.04 15.73 -3.96
N GLY A 49 -12.26 14.48 -4.38
CA GLY A 49 -13.30 14.11 -5.34
C GLY A 49 -12.90 14.33 -6.80
N ALA A 50 -11.68 14.81 -7.10
CA ALA A 50 -11.22 15.01 -8.46
C ALA A 50 -10.87 13.69 -9.17
N ASP A 51 -10.39 12.70 -8.42
CA ASP A 51 -10.07 11.37 -8.94
C ASP A 51 -10.29 10.32 -7.83
N PRO A 52 -11.25 9.39 -8.00
CA PRO A 52 -11.57 8.41 -6.97
C PRO A 52 -10.40 7.48 -6.64
N VAL A 53 -9.47 7.25 -7.57
CA VAL A 53 -8.27 6.44 -7.34
C VAL A 53 -7.30 7.18 -6.42
N ILE A 54 -7.06 8.46 -6.68
CA ILE A 54 -6.17 9.28 -5.85
C ILE A 54 -6.80 9.54 -4.49
N ASP A 55 -8.10 9.82 -4.42
CA ASP A 55 -8.83 9.96 -3.15
C ASP A 55 -8.71 8.70 -2.30
N ARG A 56 -8.89 7.52 -2.91
CA ARG A 56 -8.69 6.24 -2.21
C ARG A 56 -7.23 6.08 -1.76
N ALA A 57 -6.26 6.42 -2.60
CA ALA A 57 -4.85 6.34 -2.24
C ALA A 57 -4.49 7.25 -1.07
N ILE A 58 -5.00 8.50 -1.05
CA ILE A 58 -4.84 9.44 0.07
C ILE A 58 -5.41 8.85 1.36
N ARG A 59 -6.62 8.28 1.31
CA ARG A 59 -7.26 7.68 2.50
C ARG A 59 -6.47 6.50 3.06
N LEU A 60 -5.95 5.63 2.19
CA LEU A 60 -5.25 4.42 2.60
C LEU A 60 -3.78 4.65 2.96
N ASN A 61 -3.17 5.73 2.47
CA ASN A 61 -1.73 5.98 2.64
C ASN A 61 -1.26 5.90 4.10
N PRO A 62 -1.94 6.49 5.11
CA PRO A 62 -1.49 6.41 6.50
C PRO A 62 -1.42 4.97 7.03
N ALA A 63 -2.41 4.13 6.69
CA ALA A 63 -2.44 2.74 7.12
C ALA A 63 -1.39 1.88 6.39
N VAL A 64 -1.17 2.13 5.10
CA VAL A 64 -0.14 1.45 4.32
C VAL A 64 1.27 1.82 4.82
N GLU A 65 1.52 3.09 5.12
CA GLU A 65 2.79 3.53 5.71
C GLU A 65 3.02 2.92 7.09
N ALA A 66 1.97 2.84 7.93
CA ALA A 66 2.06 2.16 9.22
C ALA A 66 2.37 0.66 9.07
N PHE A 67 1.78 -0.03 8.10
CA PHE A 67 2.07 -1.43 7.80
C PHE A 67 3.53 -1.68 7.37
N LEU A 68 4.15 -0.71 6.70
CA LEU A 68 5.55 -0.80 6.27
C LEU A 68 6.54 -0.49 7.40
N GLY A 69 6.08 0.15 8.47
CA GLY A 69 6.83 0.35 9.70
C GLY A 69 6.86 -0.94 10.52
N GLN A 70 8.03 -1.30 11.03
CA GLN A 70 8.19 -2.47 11.89
C GLN A 70 9.31 -2.22 12.90
N ASP A 71 9.06 -2.51 14.17
CA ASP A 71 10.09 -2.42 15.22
C ASP A 71 11.08 -3.59 15.14
N LYS A 72 12.31 -3.38 15.64
CA LYS A 72 13.38 -4.40 15.56
C LYS A 72 13.05 -5.72 16.28
N ASP A 73 12.18 -5.66 17.27
CA ASP A 73 11.76 -6.81 18.08
C ASP A 73 10.35 -7.30 17.69
N GLU A 74 9.75 -6.71 16.66
CA GLU A 74 8.45 -7.10 16.13
C GLU A 74 8.60 -8.19 15.07
N ALA A 75 7.69 -9.16 15.08
CA ALA A 75 7.65 -10.24 14.11
C ALA A 75 6.21 -10.46 13.64
N THR A 76 6.05 -10.60 12.34
CA THR A 76 4.75 -10.85 11.69
C THR A 76 4.89 -12.10 10.84
N SER A 77 3.95 -13.04 10.98
CA SER A 77 3.93 -14.24 10.14
C SER A 77 3.58 -13.87 8.70
N LEU A 78 3.84 -14.79 7.75
CA LEU A 78 3.49 -14.57 6.35
C LEU A 78 1.97 -14.38 6.19
N ASP A 79 1.19 -15.27 6.78
CA ASP A 79 -0.27 -15.26 6.72
C ASP A 79 -0.84 -13.98 7.33
N ASP A 80 -0.34 -13.56 8.51
CA ASP A 80 -0.76 -12.32 9.14
C ASP A 80 -0.40 -11.10 8.29
N SER A 81 0.78 -11.10 7.66
CA SER A 81 1.24 -9.97 6.84
C SER A 81 0.33 -9.74 5.63
N PHE A 82 -0.09 -10.80 4.93
CA PHE A 82 -1.03 -10.70 3.83
C PHE A 82 -2.44 -10.38 4.31
N GLY A 83 -2.87 -10.96 5.43
CA GLY A 83 -4.17 -10.69 6.04
C GLY A 83 -4.33 -9.22 6.44
N TYR A 84 -3.33 -8.64 7.10
CA TYR A 84 -3.33 -7.23 7.50
C TYR A 84 -3.30 -6.31 6.29
N LEU A 85 -2.45 -6.59 5.30
CA LEU A 85 -2.40 -5.78 4.09
C LEU A 85 -3.72 -5.84 3.30
N ALA A 86 -4.31 -7.03 3.19
CA ALA A 86 -5.62 -7.21 2.56
C ALA A 86 -6.71 -6.42 3.30
N HIS A 87 -6.71 -6.46 4.64
CA HIS A 87 -7.65 -5.70 5.46
C HIS A 87 -7.54 -4.20 5.21
N ILE A 88 -6.32 -3.65 5.19
CA ILE A 88 -6.07 -2.23 4.87
C ILE A 88 -6.58 -1.88 3.46
N LEU A 89 -6.42 -2.78 2.49
CA LEU A 89 -6.83 -2.50 1.10
C LEU A 89 -8.33 -2.68 0.87
N GLN A 90 -9.00 -3.47 1.71
CA GLN A 90 -10.44 -3.75 1.64
C GLN A 90 -11.26 -2.84 2.57
N SER A 91 -10.62 -2.11 3.49
CA SER A 91 -11.29 -1.14 4.35
C SER A 91 -11.79 0.04 3.50
N ASP A 92 -12.96 -0.14 2.90
CA ASP A 92 -13.80 0.88 2.26
C ASP A 92 -14.96 1.30 3.20
N ALA A 93 -14.79 1.21 4.52
CA ALA A 93 -15.88 1.39 5.47
C ALA A 93 -15.45 2.14 6.75
N ALA A 94 -15.51 3.47 6.69
CA ALA A 94 -16.34 4.34 7.54
C ALA A 94 -16.08 5.81 7.19
#